data_AF-A0A6C0CGL9-F1
#
_entry.id   AF-A0A6C0CGL9-F1
#
_cell.length_a   1.000
_cell.length_b   1.000
_cell.length_c   1.000
_cell.angle_alpha   90.00
_cell.angle_beta   90.00
_cell.angle_gamma   90.00
#
_symmetry.space_group_name_H-M   'P 1'
#
loop_
_entity.id
_entity.type
_entity.pdbx_description
1 polymer ?
#
loop_
_entity_poly.entity_id
_entity_poly.type
_entity_poly.pdbx_seq_one_letter_code
_entity_poly.pdbx_strand_id
1 'polypeptide(L)'
;MKEILPCKFCRASTKDFVAQHPLKGDAGKWLYEIHNMVNHKLRSQCADNPEVQNPGPNPSFEEVKARYLAMKPTQVPGRDFLFTVAANYPEDPAPEDMARQREFIENLADVYPFESLRKTFKSYLVSHRPVGLDSKKQYQKWMYGLLSALSRTAKSDLPTYRGFVARVNFHASGCDKASYRGVTCRRTKQGFRTKNRDKLRTHRVVVKSLL
;
A
#
# COMPACT_ATOMS: atom_id res chain seq x y z
N MET A 1 -4.68 7.52 9.08
CA MET A 1 -4.21 6.16 8.70
C MET A 1 -5.20 5.38 7.84
N LYS A 2 -6.42 5.06 8.31
CA LYS A 2 -7.38 4.22 7.54
C LYS A 2 -7.69 4.75 6.14
N GLU A 3 -7.93 6.04 5.98
CA GLU A 3 -8.35 6.63 4.69
C GLU A 3 -7.26 6.64 3.62
N ILE A 4 -6.01 6.31 3.97
CA ILE A 4 -4.92 6.15 3.01
C ILE A 4 -4.92 4.73 2.41
N LEU A 5 -5.51 3.74 3.09
CA LEU A 5 -5.48 2.37 2.60
C LEU A 5 -6.36 2.22 1.34
N PRO A 6 -5.82 1.67 0.24
CA PRO A 6 -6.52 1.69 -1.04
C PRO A 6 -7.74 0.75 -1.09
N CYS A 7 -7.75 -0.31 -0.28
CA CYS A 7 -8.83 -1.30 -0.29
C CYS A 7 -9.91 -0.95 0.76
N LYS A 8 -11.17 -0.83 0.36
CA LYS A 8 -12.30 -0.55 1.28
C LYS A 8 -12.44 -1.57 2.41
N PHE A 9 -12.12 -2.84 2.16
CA PHE A 9 -12.15 -3.88 3.20
C PHE A 9 -10.98 -3.75 4.18
N CYS A 10 -9.81 -3.34 3.71
CA CYS A 10 -8.68 -3.03 4.58
C CYS A 10 -8.99 -1.79 5.42
N ARG A 11 -9.61 -0.75 4.82
CA ARG A 11 -10.07 0.44 5.55
C ARG A 11 -11.01 0.11 6.70
N ALA A 12 -12.04 -0.70 6.41
CA ALA A 12 -13.00 -1.15 7.41
C ALA A 12 -12.30 -1.92 8.55
N SER A 13 -11.51 -2.95 8.22
CA SER A 13 -10.83 -3.72 9.27
C SER A 13 -9.80 -2.92 10.05
N THR A 14 -9.02 -2.05 9.40
CA THR A 14 -8.08 -1.17 10.11
C THR A 14 -8.82 -0.18 11.01
N LYS A 15 -10.00 0.32 10.63
CA LYS A 15 -10.83 1.15 11.52
C LYS A 15 -11.16 0.39 12.80
N ASP A 16 -11.61 -0.85 12.69
CA ASP A 16 -12.01 -1.67 13.83
C ASP A 16 -10.80 -2.06 14.69
N PHE A 17 -9.69 -2.46 14.06
CA PHE A 17 -8.47 -2.86 14.76
C PHE A 17 -7.83 -1.71 15.52
N VAL A 18 -7.77 -0.52 14.93
CA VAL A 18 -7.22 0.67 15.61
C VAL A 18 -8.13 1.14 16.76
N ALA A 19 -9.46 0.93 16.65
CA ALA A 19 -10.38 1.24 17.74
C ALA A 19 -10.23 0.27 18.92
N GLN A 20 -10.05 -1.04 18.64
CA GLN A 20 -9.85 -2.07 19.66
C GLN A 20 -8.45 -2.01 20.27
N HIS A 21 -7.44 -1.67 19.47
CA HIS A 21 -6.04 -1.62 19.85
C HIS A 21 -5.45 -0.25 19.48
N PRO A 22 -5.77 0.82 20.23
CA PRO A 22 -5.26 2.15 19.96
C PRO A 22 -3.74 2.22 20.15
N LEU A 23 -3.08 3.10 19.41
CA LEU A 23 -1.64 3.29 19.52
C LEU A 23 -1.26 3.74 20.94
N LYS A 24 -0.47 2.91 21.62
CA LYS A 24 0.13 3.17 22.93
C LYS A 24 1.59 2.73 22.93
N GLY A 25 2.51 3.62 23.26
CA GLY A 25 3.94 3.32 23.36
C GLY A 25 4.64 3.17 22.01
N ASP A 26 5.38 2.07 21.82
CA ASP A 26 6.20 1.81 20.63
C ASP A 26 5.33 1.61 19.37
N ALA A 27 5.39 2.58 18.45
CA ALA A 27 4.63 2.54 17.20
C ALA A 27 5.00 1.38 16.27
N GLY A 28 6.26 0.92 16.31
CA GLY A 28 6.71 -0.22 15.52
C GLY A 28 6.12 -1.53 16.04
N LYS A 29 6.10 -1.71 17.37
CA LYS A 29 5.45 -2.87 18.02
C LYS A 29 3.94 -2.84 17.79
N TRP A 30 3.32 -1.68 17.96
CA TRP A 30 1.89 -1.50 17.71
C TRP A 30 1.51 -1.84 16.25
N LEU A 31 2.29 -1.38 15.26
CA LEU A 31 2.04 -1.70 13.86
C LEU A 31 2.20 -3.20 13.58
N TYR A 32 3.19 -3.85 14.20
CA TYR A 32 3.36 -5.30 14.14
C TYR A 32 2.13 -6.05 14.70
N GLU A 33 1.58 -5.60 15.82
CA GLU A 33 0.37 -6.17 16.42
C GLU A 33 -0.86 -5.99 15.51
N ILE A 34 -1.06 -4.79 14.96
CA ILE A 34 -2.12 -4.53 13.96
C ILE A 34 -1.97 -5.44 12.73
N HIS A 35 -0.74 -5.63 12.24
CA HIS A 35 -0.48 -6.55 11.12
C HIS A 35 -0.84 -8.01 11.48
N ASN A 36 -0.54 -8.43 12.71
CA ASN A 36 -0.89 -9.75 13.20
C ASN A 36 -2.41 -9.97 13.33
N MET A 37 -3.19 -8.92 13.62
CA MET A 37 -4.66 -8.97 13.58
C MET A 37 -5.17 -9.22 12.15
N VAL A 38 -4.54 -8.61 11.14
CA VAL A 38 -4.84 -8.90 9.73
C VAL A 38 -4.51 -10.35 9.38
N ASN A 39 -3.34 -10.84 9.82
CA ASN A 39 -2.94 -12.23 9.57
C ASN A 39 -3.90 -13.23 10.25
N HIS A 40 -4.34 -12.95 11.47
CA HIS A 40 -5.34 -13.77 12.16
C HIS A 40 -6.64 -13.83 11.35
N LYS A 41 -7.16 -12.67 10.91
CA LYS A 41 -8.35 -12.60 10.04
C LYS A 41 -8.18 -13.46 8.78
N LEU A 42 -7.03 -13.39 8.10
CA LEU A 42 -6.77 -14.18 6.89
C LEU A 42 -6.72 -15.69 7.18
N ARG A 43 -6.13 -16.11 8.31
CA ARG A 43 -6.12 -17.52 8.74
C ARG A 43 -7.54 -18.02 9.00
N SER A 44 -8.35 -17.27 9.75
CA SER A 44 -9.74 -17.65 10.02
C SER A 44 -10.55 -17.76 8.73
N GLN A 45 -10.41 -16.79 7.82
CA GLN A 45 -11.07 -16.84 6.51
C GLN A 45 -10.57 -17.98 5.60
N CYS A 46 -9.32 -18.41 5.75
CA CYS A 46 -8.76 -19.55 5.04
C CYS A 46 -9.35 -20.87 5.53
N ALA A 47 -9.66 -20.99 6.82
CA ALA A 47 -10.32 -22.18 7.36
C ALA A 47 -11.69 -22.40 6.71
N ASP A 48 -12.45 -21.33 6.48
CA ASP A 48 -13.76 -21.38 5.84
C ASP A 48 -13.70 -21.41 4.30
N ASN A 49 -12.62 -20.90 3.71
CA ASN A 49 -12.46 -20.78 2.27
C ASN A 49 -11.00 -21.01 1.84
N PRO A 50 -10.67 -22.21 1.32
CA PRO A 50 -9.32 -22.58 0.88
C PRO A 50 -8.72 -21.70 -0.23
N GLU A 51 -9.51 -20.86 -0.91
CA GLU A 51 -8.97 -19.87 -1.86
C GLU A 51 -8.34 -18.65 -1.19
N VAL A 52 -8.61 -18.40 0.10
CA VAL A 52 -7.97 -17.34 0.87
C VAL A 52 -6.55 -17.81 1.20
N GLN A 53 -5.57 -16.94 0.98
CA GLN A 53 -4.18 -17.29 1.24
C GLN A 53 -3.93 -17.34 2.74
N ASN A 54 -3.46 -18.48 3.24
CA ASN A 54 -2.96 -18.60 4.60
C ASN A 54 -1.59 -17.91 4.71
N PRO A 55 -1.43 -16.88 5.56
CA PRO A 55 -0.15 -16.20 5.74
C PRO A 55 0.88 -17.03 6.54
N GLY A 56 0.51 -18.19 7.08
CA GLY A 56 1.37 -18.99 7.96
C GLY A 56 1.39 -18.46 9.41
N PRO A 57 2.31 -18.99 10.25
CA PRO A 57 2.51 -18.48 11.61
C PRO A 57 3.11 -17.08 11.59
N ASN A 58 2.80 -16.28 12.62
CA ASN A 58 3.41 -14.96 12.77
C ASN A 58 4.85 -15.14 13.30
N PRO A 59 5.87 -14.50 12.70
CA PRO A 59 7.19 -14.36 13.33
C PRO A 59 7.09 -13.50 14.60
N SER A 60 8.07 -13.57 15.50
CA SER A 60 8.10 -12.69 16.68
C SER A 60 8.40 -11.23 16.30
N PHE A 61 8.10 -10.29 17.22
CA PHE A 61 8.40 -8.88 16.99
C PHE A 61 9.91 -8.66 16.87
N GLU A 62 10.68 -9.35 17.69
CA GLU A 62 12.14 -9.29 17.76
C GLU A 62 12.77 -9.81 16.47
N GLU A 63 12.24 -10.90 15.91
CA GLU A 63 12.65 -11.42 14.60
C GLU A 63 12.37 -10.42 13.48
N VAL A 64 11.18 -9.82 13.46
CA VAL A 64 10.79 -8.82 12.45
C VAL A 64 11.67 -7.58 12.57
N LYS A 65 11.87 -7.07 13.79
CA LYS A 65 12.72 -5.90 14.07
C LYS A 65 14.15 -6.14 13.63
N ALA A 66 14.73 -7.30 13.97
CA ALA A 66 16.08 -7.67 13.54
C ALA A 66 16.21 -7.70 12.01
N ARG A 67 15.23 -8.29 11.31
CA ARG A 67 15.19 -8.31 9.83
C ARG A 67 15.14 -6.91 9.23
N TYR A 68 14.33 -6.01 9.79
CA TYR A 68 14.23 -4.62 9.32
C TYR A 68 15.53 -3.84 9.54
N LEU A 69 16.17 -3.99 10.71
CA LEU A 69 17.42 -3.29 11.03
C LEU A 69 18.60 -3.79 10.18
N ALA A 70 18.61 -5.07 9.81
CA ALA A 70 19.63 -5.65 8.93
C ALA A 70 19.40 -5.36 7.43
N MET A 71 18.23 -4.84 7.06
CA MET A 71 17.84 -4.64 5.66
C MET A 71 18.68 -3.55 5.00
N LYS A 72 19.02 -3.73 3.72
CA LYS A 72 19.59 -2.71 2.85
C LYS A 72 18.62 -2.44 1.70
N PRO A 73 18.47 -1.18 1.25
CA PRO A 73 17.52 -0.87 0.19
C PRO A 73 18.04 -1.37 -1.16
N THR A 74 17.45 -2.46 -1.66
CA THR A 74 17.64 -2.96 -3.05
C THR A 74 16.56 -2.44 -3.99
N GLN A 75 15.46 -1.91 -3.44
CA GLN A 75 14.36 -1.27 -4.15
C GLN A 75 13.85 -0.08 -3.33
N VAL A 76 12.91 0.67 -3.92
CA VAL A 76 12.15 1.71 -3.25
C VAL A 76 11.08 1.09 -2.32
N PRO A 77 11.20 1.24 -0.99
CA PRO A 77 10.26 0.65 -0.04
C PRO A 77 8.85 1.20 -0.22
N GLY A 78 7.88 0.30 -0.32
CA GLY A 78 6.48 0.68 -0.46
C GLY A 78 6.10 1.34 -1.79
N ARG A 79 6.94 1.25 -2.84
CA ARG A 79 6.63 1.88 -4.15
C ARG A 79 5.24 1.55 -4.70
N ASP A 80 4.84 0.27 -4.61
CA ASP A 80 3.56 -0.18 -5.12
C ASP A 80 2.42 0.34 -4.24
N PHE A 81 2.63 0.39 -2.91
CA PHE A 81 1.68 0.97 -1.97
C PHE A 81 1.46 2.46 -2.28
N LEU A 82 2.53 3.24 -2.37
CA LEU A 82 2.46 4.69 -2.62
C LEU A 82 1.78 5.02 -3.94
N PHE A 83 2.13 4.32 -5.01
CA PHE A 83 1.46 4.55 -6.28
C PHE A 83 0.01 4.06 -6.28
N THR A 84 -0.30 3.02 -5.52
CA THR A 84 -1.68 2.57 -5.34
C THR A 84 -2.51 3.60 -4.55
N VAL A 85 -1.92 4.29 -3.56
CA VAL A 85 -2.57 5.44 -2.90
C VAL A 85 -2.94 6.51 -3.94
N ALA A 86 -1.99 6.92 -4.78
CA ALA A 86 -2.24 7.90 -5.83
C ALA A 86 -3.25 7.40 -6.89
N ALA A 87 -3.22 6.12 -7.22
CA ALA A 87 -4.14 5.51 -8.20
C ALA A 87 -5.58 5.36 -7.69
N ASN A 88 -5.80 5.37 -6.37
CA ASN A 88 -7.13 5.34 -5.75
C ASN A 88 -7.57 6.72 -5.24
N TYR A 89 -6.81 7.77 -5.54
CA TYR A 89 -7.20 9.14 -5.23
C TYR A 89 -8.42 9.56 -6.08
N PRO A 90 -9.35 10.39 -5.54
CA PRO A 90 -10.52 10.83 -6.30
C PRO A 90 -10.16 11.56 -7.59
N GLU A 91 -11.00 11.40 -8.62
CA GLU A 91 -10.87 12.18 -9.86
C GLU A 91 -11.10 13.67 -9.59
N ASP A 92 -12.10 13.97 -8.76
CA ASP A 92 -12.47 15.30 -8.29
C ASP A 92 -12.38 15.31 -6.74
N PRO A 93 -11.21 15.66 -6.19
CA PRO A 93 -10.94 15.55 -4.75
C PRO A 93 -11.53 16.74 -3.97
N ALA A 94 -12.17 16.45 -2.84
CA ALA A 94 -12.60 17.49 -1.92
C ALA A 94 -11.40 18.14 -1.20
N PRO A 95 -11.55 19.36 -0.64
CA PRO A 95 -10.49 20.01 0.15
C PRO A 95 -9.93 19.13 1.28
N GLU A 96 -10.78 18.33 1.93
CA GLU A 96 -10.38 17.42 2.99
C GLU A 96 -9.52 16.25 2.46
N ASP A 97 -9.76 15.78 1.23
CA ASP A 97 -8.95 14.74 0.60
C ASP A 97 -7.55 15.27 0.26
N MET A 98 -7.48 16.49 -0.29
CA MET A 98 -6.23 17.18 -0.55
C MET A 98 -5.43 17.41 0.74
N ALA A 99 -6.09 17.92 1.79
CA ALA A 99 -5.44 18.17 3.08
C ALA A 99 -4.86 16.88 3.67
N ARG A 100 -5.64 15.79 3.66
CA ARG A 100 -5.24 14.49 4.19
C ARG A 100 -4.07 13.86 3.43
N GLN A 101 -4.05 13.98 2.10
CA GLN A 101 -2.92 13.48 1.31
C GLN A 101 -1.66 14.32 1.50
N ARG A 102 -1.81 15.64 1.63
CA ARG A 102 -0.67 16.53 1.93
C ARG A 102 -0.02 16.16 3.26
N GLU A 103 -0.82 16.04 4.32
CA GLU A 103 -0.36 15.63 5.64
C GLU A 103 0.31 14.25 5.60
N PHE A 104 -0.28 13.28 4.88
CA PHE A 104 0.30 11.96 4.71
C PHE A 104 1.70 12.02 4.06
N ILE A 105 1.86 12.77 2.98
CA ILE A 105 3.15 12.89 2.27
C ILE A 105 4.20 13.60 3.12
N GLU A 106 3.82 14.65 3.83
CA GLU A 106 4.72 15.40 4.72
C GLU A 106 5.22 14.52 5.87
N ASN A 107 4.30 13.88 6.59
CA ASN A 107 4.66 12.98 7.69
C ASN A 107 5.49 11.78 7.20
N LEU A 108 5.16 11.23 6.02
CA LEU A 108 5.91 10.12 5.45
C LEU A 108 7.35 10.54 5.09
N ALA A 109 7.56 11.76 4.60
CA ALA A 109 8.90 12.24 4.25
C ALA A 109 9.85 12.26 5.46
N ASP A 110 9.33 12.49 6.67
CA ASP A 110 10.12 12.50 7.90
C ASP A 110 10.52 11.12 8.38
N VAL A 111 9.63 10.14 8.21
CA VAL A 111 9.85 8.76 8.70
C VAL A 111 10.22 7.77 7.61
N TYR A 112 10.42 8.22 6.36
CA TYR A 112 10.73 7.34 5.24
C TYR A 112 11.97 6.49 5.56
N PRO A 113 11.97 5.17 5.27
CA PRO A 113 13.04 4.28 5.66
C PRO A 113 14.32 4.58 4.89
N PHE A 114 15.46 4.30 5.52
CA PHE A 114 16.82 4.53 5.03
C PHE A 114 17.15 6.00 4.84
N GLU A 115 18.23 6.46 5.49
CA GLU A 115 18.60 7.87 5.52
C GLU A 115 18.83 8.47 4.12
N SER A 116 19.45 7.72 3.22
CA SER A 116 19.67 8.18 1.83
C SER A 116 18.36 8.40 1.07
N LEU A 117 17.41 7.47 1.19
CA LEU A 117 16.10 7.59 0.51
C LEU A 117 15.25 8.68 1.16
N ARG A 118 15.31 8.83 2.48
CA ARG A 118 14.65 9.91 3.21
C ARG A 118 15.13 11.28 2.76
N LYS A 119 16.45 11.49 2.60
CA LYS A 119 17.02 12.73 2.05
C LYS A 119 16.51 13.00 0.64
N THR A 120 16.49 11.99 -0.23
CA THR A 120 15.93 12.11 -1.58
C THR A 120 14.45 12.48 -1.56
N PHE A 121 13.65 11.84 -0.71
CA PHE A 121 12.23 12.14 -0.55
C PHE A 121 12.04 13.60 -0.14
N LYS A 122 12.71 14.05 0.93
CA LYS A 122 12.62 15.44 1.42
C LYS A 122 13.03 16.46 0.36
N SER A 123 14.14 16.22 -0.34
CA SER A 123 14.61 17.09 -1.42
C SER A 123 13.60 17.17 -2.59
N TYR A 124 13.04 16.02 -2.98
CA TYR A 124 11.99 15.98 -4.00
C TYR A 124 10.75 16.76 -3.56
N LEU A 125 10.30 16.53 -2.32
CA LEU A 125 9.13 17.21 -1.75
C LEU A 125 9.31 18.73 -1.76
N VAL A 126 10.48 19.26 -1.38
CA VAL A 126 10.77 20.70 -1.39
C VAL A 126 10.78 21.27 -2.81
N SER A 127 11.44 20.59 -3.75
CA SER A 127 11.59 21.07 -5.13
C SER A 127 10.32 20.94 -5.98
N HIS A 128 9.36 20.13 -5.57
CA HIS A 128 8.12 19.86 -6.31
C HIS A 128 6.88 20.22 -5.47
N ARG A 129 6.95 21.29 -4.67
CA ARG A 129 5.77 21.88 -4.04
C ARG A 129 5.03 22.79 -5.05
N PRO A 130 3.69 22.87 -4.97
CA PRO A 130 2.82 22.04 -4.13
C PRO A 130 2.72 20.60 -4.64
N VAL A 131 2.34 19.65 -3.75
CA VAL A 131 2.00 18.29 -4.17
C VAL A 131 0.82 18.36 -5.14
N GLY A 132 0.91 17.68 -6.29
CA GLY A 132 -0.09 17.78 -7.37
C GLY A 132 -1.41 17.09 -7.02
N LEU A 133 -2.21 17.69 -6.14
CA LEU A 133 -3.40 17.08 -5.53
C LEU A 133 -4.73 17.50 -6.17
N ASP A 134 -4.72 18.30 -7.24
CA ASP A 134 -5.96 18.81 -7.85
C ASP A 134 -6.75 17.74 -8.61
N SER A 135 -6.12 16.62 -8.96
CA SER A 135 -6.81 15.46 -9.54
C SER A 135 -5.98 14.19 -9.37
N LYS A 136 -6.63 13.03 -9.50
CA LYS A 136 -5.96 11.71 -9.58
C LYS A 136 -4.78 11.69 -10.55
N LYS A 137 -4.96 12.20 -11.76
CA LYS A 137 -3.92 12.20 -12.80
C LYS A 137 -2.70 13.04 -12.40
N GLN A 138 -2.92 14.19 -11.78
CA GLN A 138 -1.83 15.02 -11.27
C GLN A 138 -1.09 14.32 -10.13
N TYR A 139 -1.83 13.71 -9.20
CA TYR A 139 -1.20 13.06 -8.05
C TYR A 139 -0.42 11.81 -8.45
N GLN A 140 -0.94 11.02 -9.41
CA GLN A 140 -0.20 9.90 -9.99
C GLN A 140 1.11 10.33 -10.66
N LYS A 141 1.10 11.45 -11.41
CA LYS A 141 2.33 11.97 -12.04
C LYS A 141 3.35 12.44 -11.00
N TRP A 142 2.89 13.18 -9.99
CA TRP A 142 3.74 13.65 -8.89
C TRP A 142 4.36 12.46 -8.13
N MET A 143 3.53 11.48 -7.78
CA MET A 143 3.97 10.26 -7.09
C MET A 143 4.95 9.45 -7.96
N TYR A 144 4.71 9.33 -9.27
CA TYR A 144 5.66 8.68 -10.17
C TYR A 144 7.01 9.38 -10.22
N GLY A 145 7.03 10.71 -10.24
CA GLY A 145 8.24 11.51 -10.20
C GLY A 145 9.04 11.27 -8.92
N LEU A 146 8.36 11.25 -7.77
CA LEU A 146 8.97 10.89 -6.48
C LEU A 146 9.58 9.48 -6.53
N LEU A 147 8.82 8.48 -6.99
CA LEU A 147 9.30 7.11 -7.10
C LEU A 147 10.50 6.99 -8.06
N SER A 148 10.52 7.76 -9.15
CA SER A 148 11.65 7.83 -10.07
C SER A 148 12.91 8.42 -9.42
N ALA A 149 12.76 9.47 -8.60
CA ALA A 149 13.86 10.02 -7.82
C ALA A 149 14.41 9.00 -6.81
N LEU A 150 13.53 8.36 -6.05
CA LEU A 150 13.89 7.31 -5.09
C LEU A 150 14.55 6.11 -5.78
N SER A 151 14.05 5.69 -6.94
CA SER A 151 14.60 4.57 -7.70
C SER A 151 16.02 4.84 -8.19
N ARG A 152 16.33 6.08 -8.58
CA ARG A 152 17.72 6.48 -8.92
C ARG A 152 18.64 6.36 -7.71
N THR A 153 18.20 6.79 -6.53
CA THR A 153 18.98 6.65 -5.28
C THR A 153 19.15 5.20 -4.86
N ALA A 154 18.10 4.37 -4.98
CA ALA A 154 18.15 2.94 -4.67
C ALA A 154 18.88 2.10 -5.73
N LYS A 155 19.25 2.70 -6.89
CA LYS A 155 19.77 1.99 -8.07
C LYS A 155 18.86 0.83 -8.51
N SER A 156 17.55 1.08 -8.44
CA SER A 156 16.51 0.10 -8.73
C SER A 156 15.76 0.45 -10.01
N ASP A 157 15.37 -0.55 -10.79
CA ASP A 157 14.55 -0.33 -11.97
C ASP A 157 13.14 0.16 -11.62
N LEU A 158 12.66 1.12 -12.41
CA LEU A 158 11.28 1.58 -12.37
C LEU A 158 10.66 1.45 -13.78
N PRO A 159 9.53 0.75 -13.94
CA PRO A 159 8.81 0.74 -15.20
C PRO A 159 8.43 2.15 -15.66
N THR A 160 8.20 2.33 -16.95
CA THR A 160 7.65 3.59 -17.49
C THR A 160 6.32 3.94 -16.80
N TYR A 161 5.95 5.23 -16.77
CA TYR A 161 4.70 5.68 -16.17
C TYR A 161 3.49 4.85 -16.65
N ARG A 162 3.35 4.67 -17.96
CA ARG A 162 2.29 3.84 -18.57
C ARG A 162 2.37 2.38 -18.11
N GLY A 163 3.57 1.80 -18.04
CA GLY A 163 3.78 0.44 -17.55
C GLY A 163 3.42 0.28 -16.07
N PHE A 164 3.71 1.28 -15.25
CA PHE A 164 3.40 1.27 -13.82
C PHE A 164 1.90 1.42 -13.56
N VAL A 165 1.22 2.31 -14.29
CA VAL A 165 -0.25 2.43 -14.28
C VAL A 165 -0.90 1.12 -14.69
N ALA A 166 -0.45 0.50 -15.79
CA ALA A 166 -0.97 -0.79 -16.24
C ALA A 166 -0.77 -1.90 -15.19
N ARG A 167 0.39 -1.92 -14.52
CA ARG A 167 0.69 -2.83 -13.42
C ARG A 167 -0.29 -2.67 -12.27
N VAL A 168 -0.49 -1.45 -11.75
CA VAL A 168 -1.43 -1.23 -10.64
C VAL A 168 -2.87 -1.54 -11.04
N ASN A 169 -3.29 -1.17 -12.26
CA ASN A 169 -4.63 -1.47 -12.77
C ASN A 169 -4.91 -2.98 -12.93
N PHE A 170 -3.87 -3.80 -13.16
CA PHE A 170 -4.01 -5.27 -13.13
C PHE A 170 -4.49 -5.76 -11.74
N HIS A 171 -4.02 -5.11 -10.67
CA HIS A 171 -4.37 -5.41 -9.28
C HIS A 171 -5.57 -4.63 -8.75
N ALA A 172 -6.04 -3.59 -9.46
CA ALA A 172 -7.29 -2.90 -9.13
C ALA A 172 -8.47 -3.87 -9.16
N SER A 173 -9.35 -3.75 -8.19
CA SER A 173 -10.54 -4.60 -8.05
C SER A 173 -11.80 -3.83 -8.38
N GLY A 174 -12.80 -4.48 -8.99
CA GLY A 174 -14.08 -3.85 -9.32
C GLY A 174 -15.05 -3.75 -8.14
N CYS A 175 -14.55 -3.71 -6.90
CA CYS A 175 -15.39 -3.78 -5.70
C CYS A 175 -16.14 -2.48 -5.41
N ASP A 176 -15.85 -1.40 -6.13
CA ASP A 176 -16.45 -0.09 -5.91
C ASP A 176 -17.80 0.08 -6.62
N LYS A 177 -18.19 -0.90 -7.45
CA LYS A 177 -19.54 -0.94 -8.04
C LYS A 177 -20.58 -1.12 -6.93
N ALA A 178 -21.67 -0.35 -6.97
CA ALA A 178 -22.78 -0.46 -6.03
C ALA A 178 -23.40 -1.88 -5.98
N SER A 179 -23.29 -2.63 -7.07
CA SER A 179 -23.72 -4.03 -7.16
C SER A 179 -22.80 -5.03 -6.45
N TYR A 180 -21.65 -4.61 -5.93
CA TYR A 180 -20.68 -5.51 -5.32
C TYR A 180 -21.09 -5.93 -3.91
N ARG A 181 -21.48 -7.21 -3.76
CA ARG A 181 -21.96 -7.81 -2.50
C ARG A 181 -20.95 -8.74 -1.80
N GLY A 182 -19.67 -8.72 -2.20
CA GLY A 182 -18.63 -9.61 -1.64
C GLY A 182 -18.08 -9.13 -0.29
N VAL A 183 -17.71 -10.08 0.58
CA VAL A 183 -17.12 -9.83 1.92
C VAL A 183 -15.61 -9.53 1.89
N THR A 184 -14.95 -9.92 0.81
CA THR A 184 -13.55 -9.54 0.51
C THR A 184 -13.45 -9.26 -0.97
N CYS A 185 -12.48 -8.43 -1.36
CA CYS A 185 -12.25 -7.92 -2.71
C CYS A 185 -12.10 -8.98 -3.83
N ARG A 186 -12.14 -10.27 -3.50
CA ARG A 186 -11.79 -11.39 -4.39
C ARG A 186 -12.97 -12.24 -4.84
N ARG A 187 -14.10 -12.33 -4.13
CA ARG A 187 -15.24 -13.19 -4.53
C ARG A 187 -16.59 -12.46 -4.56
N THR A 188 -17.43 -12.78 -5.54
CA THR A 188 -18.85 -12.39 -5.59
C THR A 188 -19.68 -13.38 -4.79
N LYS A 189 -20.95 -13.05 -4.50
CA LYS A 189 -21.89 -13.97 -3.83
C LYS A 189 -22.13 -15.28 -4.60
N GLN A 190 -21.86 -15.29 -5.90
CA GLN A 190 -21.99 -16.46 -6.77
C GLN A 190 -20.70 -17.30 -6.83
N GLY A 191 -19.70 -17.02 -5.99
CA GLY A 191 -18.46 -17.79 -5.92
C GLY A 191 -17.38 -17.39 -6.94
N PHE A 192 -17.70 -16.53 -7.91
CA PHE A 192 -16.74 -16.09 -8.94
C PHE A 192 -15.79 -15.00 -8.43
N ARG A 193 -14.61 -14.90 -9.05
CA ARG A 193 -13.66 -13.82 -8.74
C ARG A 193 -14.03 -12.50 -9.41
N THR A 194 -13.80 -11.39 -8.72
CA THR A 194 -14.00 -10.02 -9.28
C THR A 194 -13.14 -9.74 -10.52
N LYS A 195 -11.99 -10.42 -10.63
CA LYS A 195 -11.18 -10.56 -11.83
C LYS A 195 -10.60 -11.98 -11.85
N ASN A 196 -10.76 -12.71 -12.96
CA ASN A 196 -10.00 -13.94 -13.21
C ASN A 196 -8.56 -13.56 -13.58
N ARG A 197 -7.72 -13.41 -12.55
CA ARG A 197 -6.29 -13.16 -12.74
C ARG A 197 -5.57 -14.47 -12.94
N ASP A 198 -4.75 -14.53 -13.98
CA ASP A 198 -3.78 -15.59 -14.18
C ASP A 198 -2.82 -15.64 -12.97
N LYS A 199 -2.79 -16.79 -12.27
CA LYS A 199 -1.98 -17.02 -11.08
C LYS A 199 -0.48 -16.94 -11.38
N LEU A 200 -0.04 -17.47 -12.53
CA LEU A 200 1.37 -17.45 -12.95
C LEU A 200 1.80 -16.03 -13.30
N ARG A 201 0.96 -15.29 -14.03
CA ARG A 201 1.20 -13.87 -14.32
C ARG A 201 1.22 -13.03 -13.05
N THR A 202 0.29 -13.26 -12.13
CA THR A 202 0.24 -12.57 -10.83
C THR A 202 1.48 -12.84 -10.01
N HIS A 203 1.90 -14.11 -9.89
CA HIS A 203 3.10 -14.49 -9.16
C HIS A 203 4.36 -13.83 -9.76
N ARG A 204 4.49 -13.85 -11.10
CA ARG A 204 5.62 -13.21 -11.81
C ARG A 204 5.71 -11.71 -11.54
N VAL A 205 4.58 -10.99 -11.54
CA VAL A 205 4.55 -9.55 -11.28
C VAL A 205 4.89 -9.24 -9.82
N VAL A 206 4.34 -10.02 -8.88
CA VAL A 206 4.46 -9.79 -7.43
C VAL A 206 5.86 -10.16 -6.91
N VAL A 207 6.37 -11.35 -7.24
CA VAL A 207 7.62 -11.87 -6.66
C VAL A 207 8.87 -11.20 -7.23
N LYS A 208 8.89 -10.83 -8.51
CA LYS A 208 10.05 -10.15 -9.12
C LYS A 208 10.22 -8.69 -8.68
N SER A 209 9.25 -8.11 -7.95
CA SER A 209 9.22 -6.66 -7.71
C SER A 209 8.97 -6.24 -6.28
N LEU A 210 8.74 -7.19 -5.37
CA LEU A 210 8.46 -6.89 -3.96
C LEU A 210 9.71 -6.57 -3.13
N LEU A 211 10.92 -6.87 -3.62
CA LEU A 211 12.21 -6.58 -2.98
C LEU A 211 13.35 -6.45 -3.99
#